data_AF-A0A1S8A759-F1
#
_entry.id   AF-A0A1S8A759-F1
#
_cell.length_a   1.000
_cell.length_b   1.000
_cell.length_c   1.000
_cell.angle_alpha   90.00
_cell.angle_beta   90.00
_cell.angle_gamma   90.00
#
_symmetry.space_group_name_H-M   'P 1'
#
loop_
_entity.id
_entity.type
_entity.pdbx_description
1 polymer ?
#
loop_
_entity_poly.entity_id
_entity_poly.type
_entity_poly.pdbx_seq_one_letter_code
_entity_poly.pdbx_strand_id
1 'polypeptide(L)'
;MYLYMLPLSSASSSSDPVLSAAQDEALVPTPDGGAEITAAHFDDAAAWLAAEGRGAVTLFPPQYFLLHLLSRFLTGARTSSSSSSSSETAAESESESESHHYASQRDRLRAFLDTVPTSTDPRAAVHPTSRIPWARKVISPVVIGLRRGDRRSILALDGPGAELRGSGHGGDWERVVLVAFGKGGPSRCEVRDRQEVLAEERAAKAADENEGAEGSSSKL
;
A
#
# COMPACT_ATOMS: atom_id res chain seq x y z
N MET A 1 7.87 9.24 -0.37
CA MET A 1 7.97 7.78 -0.52
C MET A 1 8.35 7.49 -1.96
N TYR A 2 9.46 6.79 -2.15
CA TYR A 2 9.92 6.34 -3.46
C TYR A 2 9.84 4.82 -3.50
N LEU A 3 9.42 4.25 -4.62
CA LEU A 3 9.48 2.81 -4.85
C LEU A 3 10.66 2.54 -5.78
N TYR A 4 11.67 1.86 -5.27
CA TYR A 4 12.85 1.49 -6.03
C TYR A 4 12.89 -0.02 -6.23
N MET A 5 13.15 -0.45 -7.46
CA MET A 5 13.31 -1.87 -7.79
C MET A 5 14.78 -2.09 -8.12
N LEU A 6 15.52 -2.67 -7.17
CA LEU A 6 16.95 -2.95 -7.35
C LEU A 6 17.17 -3.85 -8.59
N PRO A 7 18.30 -3.75 -9.31
CA PRO A 7 18.61 -4.70 -10.39
C PRO A 7 18.53 -6.15 -9.90
N LEU A 8 17.95 -7.05 -10.71
CA LEU A 8 17.87 -8.48 -10.37
C LEU A 8 19.22 -9.18 -10.58
N SER A 9 19.94 -8.75 -11.61
CA SER A 9 21.31 -9.15 -11.80
C SER A 9 22.14 -8.33 -10.82
N SER A 10 22.64 -9.00 -9.79
CA SER A 10 23.81 -8.49 -9.12
C SER A 10 24.89 -8.38 -10.19
N ALA A 11 25.41 -7.18 -10.46
CA ALA A 11 26.67 -7.04 -11.19
C ALA A 11 27.86 -7.54 -10.34
N SER A 12 27.60 -8.35 -9.31
CA SER A 12 28.55 -9.08 -8.45
C SER A 12 29.32 -10.18 -9.16
N SER A 13 29.40 -10.17 -10.49
CA SER A 13 30.45 -10.89 -11.21
C SER A 13 31.59 -9.98 -11.67
N SER A 14 31.65 -8.71 -11.24
CA SER A 14 32.96 -8.06 -11.21
C SER A 14 33.76 -8.70 -10.09
N SER A 15 34.78 -9.49 -10.43
CA SER A 15 35.79 -10.00 -9.50
C SER A 15 36.61 -8.88 -8.82
N ASP A 16 36.32 -7.62 -9.14
CA ASP A 16 36.94 -6.44 -8.57
C ASP A 16 36.17 -6.00 -7.31
N PRO A 17 36.75 -6.19 -6.11
CA PRO A 17 36.11 -5.83 -4.84
C PRO A 17 35.86 -4.32 -4.70
N VAL A 18 36.58 -3.47 -5.43
CA VAL A 18 36.40 -2.00 -5.38
C VAL A 18 35.13 -1.59 -6.12
N LEU A 19 34.85 -2.22 -7.26
CA LEU A 19 33.64 -1.95 -8.05
C LEU A 19 32.37 -2.48 -7.35
N SER A 20 32.47 -3.63 -6.67
CA SER A 20 31.37 -4.17 -5.86
C SER A 20 31.06 -3.25 -4.67
N ALA A 21 32.07 -2.80 -3.93
CA ALA A 21 31.87 -1.90 -2.79
C ALA A 21 31.30 -0.53 -3.21
N ALA A 22 31.75 0.01 -4.34
CA ALA A 22 31.20 1.25 -4.89
C ALA A 22 29.75 1.12 -5.34
N GLN A 23 29.33 -0.06 -5.83
CA GLN A 23 27.92 -0.33 -6.16
C GLN A 23 27.06 -0.43 -4.90
N ASP A 24 27.52 -1.16 -3.88
CA ASP A 24 26.80 -1.27 -2.61
C ASP A 24 26.64 0.11 -1.95
N GLU A 25 27.68 0.95 -1.97
CA GLU A 25 27.61 2.33 -1.48
C GLU A 25 26.66 3.21 -2.31
N ALA A 26 26.66 3.07 -3.64
CA ALA A 26 25.72 3.77 -4.52
C ALA A 26 24.25 3.34 -4.32
N LEU A 27 24.03 2.15 -3.74
CA LEU A 27 22.72 1.63 -3.39
C LEU A 27 22.28 2.03 -1.97
N VAL A 28 23.10 2.75 -1.19
CA VAL A 28 22.64 3.27 0.11
C VAL A 28 21.81 4.53 -0.11
N PRO A 29 20.53 4.55 0.29
CA PRO A 29 19.73 5.77 0.21
C PRO A 29 20.39 6.89 1.01
N THR A 30 20.81 7.95 0.33
CA THR A 30 21.50 9.07 0.98
C THR A 30 20.50 10.17 1.33
N PRO A 31 20.45 10.64 2.60
CA PRO A 31 19.65 11.81 2.98
C PRO A 31 20.17 13.07 2.30
N ASP A 32 19.34 14.10 2.13
CA ASP A 32 19.70 15.36 1.43
C ASP A 32 20.55 16.31 2.28
N GLY A 33 21.37 15.76 3.19
CA GLY A 33 22.05 16.53 4.24
C GLY A 33 21.12 16.99 5.36
N GLY A 34 19.89 16.47 5.43
CA GLY A 34 18.92 16.79 6.48
C GLY A 34 18.14 18.09 6.22
N ALA A 35 18.06 18.53 4.96
CA ALA A 35 17.26 19.69 4.58
C ALA A 35 15.77 19.35 4.63
N GLU A 36 15.36 18.23 4.05
CA GLU A 36 13.99 17.72 4.07
C GLU A 36 13.93 16.21 4.35
N ILE A 37 14.91 15.45 3.87
CA ILE A 37 15.04 14.00 4.09
C ILE A 37 16.12 13.77 5.16
N THR A 38 15.70 13.42 6.36
CA THR A 38 16.61 13.21 7.50
C THR A 38 17.24 11.82 7.53
N ALA A 39 16.55 10.82 6.95
CA ALA A 39 17.02 9.44 6.83
C ALA A 39 16.33 8.78 5.64
N ALA A 40 17.01 7.82 5.01
CA ALA A 40 16.43 7.02 3.94
C ALA A 40 16.88 5.56 4.13
N HIS A 41 15.91 4.65 4.07
CA HIS A 41 16.13 3.21 4.26
C HIS A 41 15.34 2.45 3.22
N PHE A 42 15.91 1.35 2.73
CA PHE A 42 15.17 0.35 1.98
C PHE A 42 14.57 -0.66 2.95
N ASP A 43 13.30 -0.98 2.72
CA ASP A 43 12.61 -2.04 3.44
C ASP A 43 11.41 -2.51 2.61
N ASP A 44 10.88 -3.68 2.95
CA ASP A 44 9.74 -4.28 2.28
C ASP A 44 8.46 -3.49 2.53
N ALA A 45 7.54 -3.52 1.56
CA ALA A 45 6.26 -2.82 1.69
C ALA A 45 5.48 -3.26 2.94
N ALA A 46 5.52 -4.56 3.26
CA ALA A 46 4.88 -5.11 4.46
C ALA A 46 5.55 -4.63 5.76
N ALA A 47 6.87 -4.45 5.76
CA ALA A 47 7.60 -3.97 6.94
C ALA A 47 7.22 -2.52 7.27
N TRP A 48 7.10 -1.65 6.26
CA TRP A 48 6.61 -0.28 6.44
C TRP A 48 5.18 -0.22 6.98
N LEU A 49 4.28 -1.06 6.47
CA LEU A 49 2.91 -1.17 6.99
C LEU A 49 2.89 -1.64 8.45
N ALA A 50 3.72 -2.62 8.81
CA ALA A 50 3.84 -3.10 10.18
C ALA A 50 4.45 -2.03 11.12
N ALA A 51 5.40 -1.25 10.63
CA ALA A 51 5.98 -0.13 11.37
C ALA A 51 4.93 0.96 11.65
N GLU A 52 4.07 1.30 10.69
CA GLU A 52 2.95 2.23 10.90
C GLU A 52 1.94 1.68 11.91
N GLY A 53 1.62 0.39 11.82
CA GLY A 53 0.72 -0.27 12.77
C GLY A 53 1.24 -0.27 14.22
N ARG A 54 2.57 -0.22 14.41
CA ARG A 54 3.22 -0.04 15.72
C ARG A 54 3.41 1.43 16.13
N GLY A 55 3.06 2.38 15.26
CA GLY A 55 3.29 3.82 15.47
C GLY A 55 4.76 4.24 15.38
N ALA A 56 5.63 3.40 14.79
CA ALA A 56 7.05 3.71 14.63
C ALA A 56 7.30 4.68 13.46
N VAL A 57 6.39 4.72 12.48
CA VAL A 57 6.42 5.64 11.35
C VAL A 57 5.02 6.17 11.06
N THR A 58 4.96 7.34 10.42
CA THR A 58 3.70 7.92 9.92
C THR A 58 3.63 7.70 8.42
N LEU A 59 2.59 7.01 7.94
CA LEU A 59 2.27 6.92 6.52
C LEU A 59 1.01 7.74 6.25
N PHE A 60 1.09 8.67 5.30
CA PHE A 60 -0.10 9.38 4.85
C PHE A 60 -1.02 8.44 4.05
N PRO A 61 -2.35 8.68 4.01
CA PRO A 61 -3.29 7.75 3.40
C PRO A 61 -2.96 7.29 1.96
N PRO A 62 -2.50 8.16 1.02
CA PRO A 62 -2.06 7.69 -0.29
C PRO A 62 -0.87 6.72 -0.21
N GLN A 63 0.09 6.99 0.67
CA GLN A 63 1.30 6.18 0.84
C GLN A 63 0.94 4.81 1.41
N TYR A 64 0.14 4.78 2.49
CA TYR A 64 -0.33 3.53 3.10
C TYR A 64 -1.09 2.67 2.09
N PHE A 65 -2.01 3.28 1.35
CA PHE A 65 -2.81 2.57 0.33
C PHE A 65 -1.92 1.93 -0.75
N LEU A 66 -0.97 2.68 -1.30
CA LEU A 66 -0.06 2.16 -2.32
C LEU A 66 0.81 1.01 -1.78
N LEU A 67 1.36 1.13 -0.56
CA LEU A 67 2.11 0.05 0.06
C LEU A 67 1.25 -1.18 0.32
N HIS A 68 0.00 -0.99 0.76
CA HIS A 68 -0.96 -2.08 0.95
C HIS A 68 -1.24 -2.85 -0.35
N LEU A 69 -1.35 -2.16 -1.49
CA LEU A 69 -1.51 -2.82 -2.78
C LEU A 69 -0.25 -3.58 -3.20
N LEU A 70 0.91 -2.94 -3.05
CA LEU A 70 2.19 -3.49 -3.49
C LEU A 70 2.64 -4.69 -2.65
N SER A 71 2.34 -4.71 -1.35
CA SER A 71 2.75 -5.81 -0.44
C SER A 71 2.18 -7.17 -0.83
N ARG A 72 1.11 -7.21 -1.62
CA ARG A 72 0.53 -8.43 -2.20
C ARG A 72 1.43 -9.08 -3.26
N PHE A 73 2.31 -8.29 -3.87
CA PHE A 73 3.20 -8.71 -4.95
C PHE A 73 4.65 -8.74 -4.50
N LEU A 74 5.07 -7.71 -3.76
CA LEU A 74 6.42 -7.49 -3.27
C LEU A 74 6.56 -8.06 -1.86
N THR A 75 6.84 -9.37 -1.78
CA THR A 75 6.85 -10.14 -0.53
C THR A 75 8.23 -10.25 0.12
N GLY A 76 9.23 -9.53 -0.41
CA GLY A 76 10.59 -9.58 0.09
C GLY A 76 11.32 -10.89 -0.22
N ALA A 77 12.42 -11.11 0.52
CA ALA A 77 13.20 -12.34 0.46
C ALA A 77 12.37 -13.55 0.91
N ARG A 78 12.71 -14.74 0.39
CA ARG A 78 12.10 -15.98 0.88
C ARG A 78 12.48 -16.15 2.35
N THR A 79 11.52 -16.51 3.20
CA THR A 79 11.82 -16.89 4.58
C THR A 79 12.68 -18.14 4.56
N SER A 80 14.00 -18.00 4.67
CA SER A 80 14.92 -19.13 4.70
C SER A 80 14.72 -19.89 6.00
N SER A 81 14.15 -21.10 5.94
CA SER A 81 14.39 -22.08 7.00
C SER A 81 15.89 -22.38 6.97
N SER A 82 16.60 -21.94 7.99
CA SER A 82 18.07 -22.01 8.11
C SER A 82 18.64 -23.35 7.61
N SER A 83 19.22 -23.35 6.41
CA SER A 83 20.10 -24.40 5.93
C SER A 83 21.43 -23.77 5.58
N SER A 84 22.26 -23.57 6.61
CA SER A 84 23.67 -23.23 6.45
C SER A 84 24.42 -24.43 5.88
N SER A 85 24.51 -24.54 4.55
CA SER A 85 25.52 -25.37 3.91
C SER A 85 26.23 -24.59 2.81
N SER A 86 27.35 -24.00 3.18
CA SER A 86 28.23 -23.23 2.32
C SER A 86 28.93 -24.18 1.33
N SER A 87 28.42 -24.24 0.11
CA SER A 87 29.17 -24.69 -1.07
C SER A 87 28.99 -23.65 -2.17
N GLU A 88 30.04 -23.36 -2.94
CA GLU A 88 30.02 -22.33 -3.99
C GLU A 88 28.95 -22.61 -5.05
N THR A 89 28.76 -23.88 -5.41
CA THR A 89 27.65 -24.33 -6.27
C THR A 89 26.26 -24.10 -5.66
N ALA A 90 26.12 -24.17 -4.33
CA ALA A 90 24.86 -23.83 -3.67
C ALA A 90 24.60 -22.31 -3.71
N ALA A 91 25.63 -21.49 -3.51
CA ALA A 91 25.51 -20.03 -3.54
C ALA A 91 25.07 -19.49 -4.92
N GLU A 92 25.62 -20.02 -6.01
CA GLU A 92 25.18 -19.66 -7.37
C GLU A 92 23.73 -20.06 -7.61
N SER A 93 23.35 -21.29 -7.24
CA SER A 93 21.97 -21.78 -7.39
C SER A 93 20.97 -21.01 -6.52
N GLU A 94 21.39 -20.54 -5.33
CA GLU A 94 20.59 -19.72 -4.43
C GLU A 94 20.38 -18.32 -5.01
N SER A 95 21.42 -17.70 -5.57
CA SER A 95 21.36 -16.39 -6.22
C SER A 95 20.48 -16.38 -7.48
N GLU A 96 20.60 -17.40 -8.33
CA GLU A 96 19.72 -17.57 -9.49
C GLU A 96 18.25 -17.77 -9.05
N SER A 97 18.03 -18.56 -8.00
CA SER A 97 16.71 -18.82 -7.43
C SER A 97 16.10 -17.56 -6.81
N GLU A 98 16.89 -16.73 -6.15
CA GLU A 98 16.47 -15.44 -5.61
C GLU A 98 16.16 -14.41 -6.71
N SER A 99 17.01 -14.33 -7.73
CA SER A 99 16.77 -13.48 -8.91
C SER A 99 15.46 -13.84 -9.60
N HIS A 100 15.21 -15.15 -9.79
CA HIS A 100 13.97 -15.66 -10.35
C HIS A 100 12.75 -15.37 -9.45
N HIS A 101 12.92 -15.46 -8.13
CA HIS A 101 11.88 -15.11 -7.15
C HIS A 101 11.43 -13.65 -7.29
N TYR A 102 12.36 -12.70 -7.30
CA TYR A 102 12.02 -11.29 -7.50
C TYR A 102 11.54 -10.98 -8.92
N ALA A 103 12.03 -11.67 -9.96
CA ALA A 103 11.51 -11.56 -11.32
C ALA A 103 10.01 -11.91 -11.38
N SER A 104 9.64 -13.06 -10.79
CA SER A 104 8.24 -13.49 -10.71
C SER A 104 7.34 -12.50 -9.95
N GLN A 105 7.85 -11.89 -8.88
CA GLN A 105 7.13 -10.81 -8.18
C GLN A 105 6.86 -9.61 -9.09
N ARG A 106 7.88 -9.17 -9.86
CA ARG A 106 7.77 -8.03 -10.79
C ARG A 106 6.81 -8.32 -11.94
N ASP A 107 6.85 -9.53 -12.49
CA ASP A 107 5.98 -9.90 -13.59
C ASP A 107 4.51 -9.96 -13.16
N ARG A 108 4.23 -10.50 -11.96
CA ARG A 108 2.88 -10.45 -11.37
C ARG A 108 2.42 -9.02 -11.12
N LEU A 109 3.30 -8.15 -10.61
CA LEU A 109 2.98 -6.73 -10.41
C LEU A 109 2.67 -6.05 -11.75
N ARG A 110 3.48 -6.24 -12.79
CA ARG A 110 3.23 -5.68 -14.13
C ARG A 110 1.90 -6.15 -14.69
N ALA A 111 1.61 -7.45 -14.63
CA ALA A 111 0.32 -7.98 -15.08
C ALA A 111 -0.85 -7.33 -14.33
N PHE A 112 -0.74 -7.18 -13.01
CA PHE A 112 -1.73 -6.48 -12.20
C PHE A 112 -1.91 -5.01 -12.61
N LEU A 113 -0.82 -4.32 -12.93
CA LEU A 113 -0.84 -2.91 -13.29
C LEU A 113 -1.65 -2.62 -14.57
N ASP A 114 -1.64 -3.56 -15.52
CA ASP A 114 -2.32 -3.44 -16.81
C ASP A 114 -3.70 -4.11 -16.86
N THR A 115 -4.03 -4.94 -15.87
CA THR A 115 -5.30 -5.69 -15.86
C THR A 115 -6.51 -4.77 -15.67
N VAL A 116 -7.52 -4.94 -16.54
CA VAL A 116 -8.84 -4.32 -16.43
C VAL A 116 -9.96 -5.36 -16.57
N PRO A 117 -11.06 -5.29 -15.80
CA PRO A 117 -11.31 -4.33 -14.74
C PRO A 117 -10.33 -4.44 -13.57
N THR A 118 -10.04 -3.32 -12.92
CA THR A 118 -9.23 -3.29 -11.69
C THR A 118 -9.97 -3.75 -10.45
N SER A 119 -11.26 -4.07 -10.61
CA SER A 119 -12.16 -4.43 -9.54
C SER A 119 -12.39 -5.94 -9.50
N THR A 120 -12.42 -6.50 -8.29
CA THR A 120 -12.75 -7.90 -8.01
C THR A 120 -14.23 -8.12 -7.70
N ASP A 121 -14.97 -7.08 -7.32
CA ASP A 121 -16.42 -7.13 -7.09
C ASP A 121 -17.19 -6.71 -8.37
N PRO A 122 -18.11 -7.54 -8.90
CA PRO A 122 -18.98 -7.18 -10.02
C PRO A 122 -19.67 -5.82 -9.89
N ARG A 123 -20.05 -5.40 -8.68
CA ARG A 123 -20.71 -4.11 -8.42
C ARG A 123 -19.75 -2.94 -8.60
N ALA A 124 -18.52 -3.08 -8.12
CA ALA A 124 -17.47 -2.08 -8.31
C ALA A 124 -16.95 -2.05 -9.76
N ALA A 125 -17.00 -3.18 -10.47
CA ALA A 125 -16.63 -3.28 -11.88
C ALA A 125 -17.55 -2.48 -12.84
N VAL A 126 -18.73 -2.04 -12.38
CA VAL A 126 -19.62 -1.13 -13.13
C VAL A 126 -19.10 0.31 -13.09
N HIS A 127 -18.35 0.68 -12.06
CA HIS A 127 -17.86 2.05 -11.92
C HIS A 127 -16.88 2.38 -13.06
N PRO A 128 -16.95 3.57 -13.70
CA PRO A 128 -16.10 3.91 -14.84
C PRO A 128 -14.60 3.80 -14.55
N THR A 129 -14.18 4.15 -13.33
CA THR A 129 -12.76 4.07 -12.95
C THR A 129 -12.24 2.64 -12.88
N SER A 130 -13.09 1.61 -12.82
CA SER A 130 -12.66 0.21 -12.90
C SER A 130 -11.98 -0.14 -14.23
N ARG A 131 -12.24 0.65 -15.29
CA ARG A 131 -11.63 0.49 -16.62
C ARG A 131 -10.31 1.23 -16.78
N ILE A 132 -9.90 2.01 -15.78
CA ILE A 132 -8.60 2.67 -15.77
C ILE A 132 -7.59 1.68 -15.16
N PRO A 133 -6.59 1.21 -15.93
CA PRO A 133 -5.59 0.29 -15.41
C PRO A 133 -4.83 0.93 -14.25
N TRP A 134 -4.36 0.11 -13.30
CA TRP A 134 -3.64 0.59 -12.12
C TRP A 134 -2.44 1.47 -12.46
N ALA A 135 -1.74 1.19 -13.56
CA ALA A 135 -0.64 2.01 -14.07
C ALA A 135 -1.01 3.47 -14.41
N ARG A 136 -2.31 3.77 -14.56
CA ARG A 136 -2.84 5.09 -14.97
C ARG A 136 -3.81 5.68 -13.96
N LYS A 137 -4.04 5.01 -12.84
CA LYS A 137 -4.88 5.55 -11.77
C LYS A 137 -4.18 6.71 -11.07
N VAL A 138 -5.00 7.67 -10.65
CA VAL A 138 -4.58 8.78 -9.79
C VAL A 138 -5.29 8.63 -8.45
N ILE A 139 -4.54 8.72 -7.36
CA ILE A 139 -5.08 8.51 -6.01
C ILE A 139 -5.11 9.84 -5.28
N SER A 140 -6.32 10.38 -5.10
CA SER A 140 -6.56 11.60 -4.34
C SER A 140 -7.60 11.34 -3.25
N PRO A 141 -7.18 11.00 -2.02
CA PRO A 141 -8.11 10.67 -0.95
C PRO A 141 -9.04 11.84 -0.59
N VAL A 142 -10.34 11.56 -0.48
CA VAL A 142 -11.36 12.53 -0.08
C VAL A 142 -12.19 11.96 1.05
N VAL A 143 -12.39 12.75 2.12
CA VAL A 143 -13.24 12.36 3.24
C VAL A 143 -14.69 12.26 2.77
N ILE A 144 -15.31 11.09 2.94
CA ILE A 144 -16.73 10.83 2.63
C ILE A 144 -17.58 10.54 3.85
N GLY A 145 -16.95 10.41 5.03
CA GLY A 145 -17.66 10.14 6.27
C GLY A 145 -16.72 9.94 7.45
N LEU A 146 -17.32 9.76 8.61
CA LEU A 146 -16.63 9.45 9.86
C LEU A 146 -17.28 8.21 10.46
N ARG A 147 -16.48 7.17 10.73
CA ARG A 147 -16.95 5.94 11.35
C ARG A 147 -17.51 6.20 12.74
N ARG A 148 -18.72 5.72 13.02
CA ARG A 148 -19.32 5.85 14.35
C ARG A 148 -18.58 5.05 15.41
N GLY A 149 -18.27 3.79 15.09
CA GLY A 149 -17.73 2.83 16.07
C GLY A 149 -16.32 3.14 16.57
N ASP A 150 -15.42 3.64 15.71
CA ASP A 150 -14.01 3.85 16.06
C ASP A 150 -13.46 5.24 15.72
N ARG A 151 -14.35 6.15 15.28
CA ARG A 151 -14.05 7.56 15.00
C ARG A 151 -12.97 7.78 13.94
N ARG A 152 -12.70 6.79 13.07
CA ARG A 152 -11.82 6.96 11.92
C ARG A 152 -12.53 7.65 10.76
N SER A 153 -11.84 8.54 10.07
CA SER A 153 -12.33 9.13 8.81
C SER A 153 -12.35 8.06 7.73
N ILE A 154 -13.39 8.08 6.90
CA ILE A 154 -13.54 7.21 5.72
C ILE A 154 -13.11 8.01 4.51
N LEU A 155 -12.04 7.58 3.85
CA LEU A 155 -11.49 8.25 2.67
C LEU A 155 -11.80 7.46 1.40
N ALA A 156 -12.55 8.07 0.49
CA ALA A 156 -12.72 7.60 -0.88
C ALA A 156 -11.46 7.86 -1.71
N LEU A 157 -11.21 7.00 -2.71
CA LEU A 157 -9.99 7.04 -3.52
C LEU A 157 -10.24 7.21 -5.02
N ASP A 158 -11.50 7.31 -5.46
CA ASP A 158 -11.89 7.27 -6.88
C ASP A 158 -11.77 8.62 -7.59
N GLY A 159 -11.82 9.73 -6.86
CA GLY A 159 -11.73 11.07 -7.42
C GLY A 159 -10.31 11.41 -7.89
N PRO A 160 -10.14 12.18 -8.99
CA PRO A 160 -8.83 12.53 -9.53
C PRO A 160 -8.14 13.73 -8.85
N GLY A 161 -8.75 14.35 -7.84
CA GLY A 161 -8.31 15.64 -7.31
C GLY A 161 -8.88 16.83 -8.09
N ALA A 162 -8.61 18.05 -7.64
CA ALA A 162 -9.16 19.26 -8.24
C ALA A 162 -8.48 19.58 -9.58
N GLU A 163 -7.19 19.34 -9.65
CA GLU A 163 -6.26 19.66 -10.73
C GLU A 163 -6.51 18.82 -11.97
N LEU A 164 -7.04 17.60 -11.79
CA LEU A 164 -7.31 16.64 -12.85
C LEU A 164 -8.81 16.43 -13.10
N ARG A 165 -9.67 17.29 -12.55
CA ARG A 165 -11.12 17.21 -12.75
C ARG A 165 -11.46 17.31 -14.24
N GLY A 166 -12.29 16.39 -14.73
CA GLY A 166 -12.73 16.38 -16.14
C GLY A 166 -11.70 15.81 -17.13
N SER A 167 -10.51 15.40 -16.67
CA SER A 167 -9.46 14.83 -17.52
C SER A 167 -9.67 13.35 -17.89
N GLY A 168 -10.73 12.71 -17.39
CA GLY A 168 -10.96 11.27 -17.54
C GLY A 168 -10.11 10.38 -16.61
N HIS A 169 -9.19 10.95 -15.84
CA HIS A 169 -8.45 10.24 -14.81
C HIS A 169 -9.33 9.95 -13.58
N GLY A 170 -8.97 8.91 -12.83
CA GLY A 170 -9.62 8.54 -11.58
C GLY A 170 -8.86 7.44 -10.86
N GLY A 171 -9.24 7.18 -9.61
CA GLY A 171 -8.54 6.24 -8.75
C GLY A 171 -9.32 4.95 -8.50
N ASP A 172 -9.26 4.44 -7.28
CA ASP A 172 -9.91 3.20 -6.88
C ASP A 172 -11.29 3.48 -6.27
N TRP A 173 -12.34 2.91 -6.87
CA TRP A 173 -13.69 3.02 -6.30
C TRP A 173 -13.98 1.92 -5.31
N GLU A 174 -13.43 0.72 -5.52
CA GLU A 174 -13.75 -0.47 -4.73
C GLU A 174 -13.38 -0.30 -3.26
N ARG A 175 -12.27 0.39 -2.98
CA ARG A 175 -11.69 0.46 -1.64
C ARG A 175 -11.74 1.87 -1.06
N VAL A 176 -11.76 1.92 0.26
CA VAL A 176 -11.57 3.13 1.08
C VAL A 176 -10.37 2.97 1.99
N VAL A 177 -9.82 4.10 2.44
CA VAL A 177 -8.87 4.13 3.56
C VAL A 177 -9.57 4.66 4.80
N LEU A 178 -9.55 3.88 5.88
CA LEU A 178 -9.91 4.35 7.21
C LEU A 178 -8.68 4.95 7.88
N VAL A 179 -8.79 6.11 8.52
CA VAL A 179 -7.66 6.77 9.19
C VAL A 179 -8.08 7.57 10.42
N ALA A 180 -7.28 7.54 11.48
CA ALA A 180 -7.41 8.44 12.62
C ALA A 180 -6.44 9.63 12.45
N PHE A 181 -6.99 10.83 12.34
CA PHE A 181 -6.20 12.07 12.34
C PHE A 181 -6.01 12.58 13.78
N GLY A 182 -4.75 12.83 14.17
CA GLY A 182 -4.41 13.38 15.47
C GLY A 182 -3.24 14.35 15.40
N LYS A 183 -2.76 14.80 16.57
CA LYS A 183 -1.65 15.76 16.68
C LYS A 183 -0.34 15.26 16.05
N GLY A 184 -0.11 13.95 16.03
CA GLY A 184 1.05 13.31 15.41
C GLY A 184 0.86 12.96 13.92
N GLY A 185 -0.21 13.44 13.27
CA GLY A 185 -0.54 13.09 11.90
C GLY A 185 -1.52 11.90 11.78
N PRO A 186 -1.65 11.32 10.58
CA PRO A 186 -2.48 10.16 10.34
C PRO A 186 -1.93 8.90 11.05
N SER A 187 -2.83 8.05 11.52
CA SER A 187 -2.51 6.80 12.21
C SER A 187 -3.65 5.81 12.06
N ARG A 188 -3.40 4.53 12.40
CA ARG A 188 -4.42 3.45 12.37
C ARG A 188 -5.04 3.34 10.98
N CYS A 189 -4.20 3.52 9.96
CA CYS A 189 -4.62 3.41 8.57
C CYS A 189 -5.06 1.97 8.29
N GLU A 190 -6.12 1.81 7.51
CA GLU A 190 -6.62 0.49 7.11
C GLU A 190 -7.30 0.60 5.75
N VAL A 191 -7.02 -0.34 4.84
CA VAL A 191 -7.72 -0.44 3.56
C VAL A 191 -8.89 -1.41 3.71
N ARG A 192 -10.09 -0.97 3.34
CA ARG A 192 -11.33 -1.75 3.45
C ARG A 192 -12.15 -1.65 2.17
N ASP A 193 -13.04 -2.62 1.96
CA ASP A 193 -14.06 -2.52 0.92
C ASP A 193 -15.01 -1.36 1.21
N ARG A 194 -15.28 -0.53 0.19
CA ARG A 194 -16.13 0.65 0.31
C ARG A 194 -17.56 0.26 0.68
N GLN A 195 -18.11 -0.75 0.02
CA GLN A 195 -19.52 -1.10 0.18
C GLN A 195 -19.77 -1.66 1.56
N GLU A 196 -18.88 -2.52 2.05
CA GLU A 196 -18.94 -3.10 3.38
C GLU A 196 -18.91 -2.00 4.45
N VAL A 197 -17.93 -1.09 4.40
CA VAL A 197 -17.84 0.04 5.36
C VAL A 197 -19.11 0.91 5.32
N LEU A 198 -19.61 1.24 4.13
CA LEU A 198 -20.83 2.06 4.02
C LEU A 198 -22.10 1.29 4.42
N ALA A 199 -22.12 -0.03 4.37
CA ALA A 199 -23.20 -0.85 4.90
C ALA A 199 -23.17 -0.89 6.42
N GLU A 200 -21.99 -1.09 7.03
CA GLU A 200 -21.79 -1.04 8.48
C GLU A 200 -22.29 0.30 9.06
N GLU A 201 -21.92 1.43 8.45
CA GLU A 201 -22.34 2.76 8.93
C GLU A 201 -23.85 3.02 8.78
N ARG A 202 -24.48 2.48 7.72
CA ARG A 202 -25.94 2.54 7.56
C ARG A 202 -26.66 1.70 8.61
N ALA A 203 -26.16 0.50 8.89
CA ALA A 203 -26.72 -0.38 9.91
C ALA A 203 -26.59 0.23 11.31
N ALA A 204 -25.42 0.79 11.64
CA ALA A 204 -25.19 1.47 12.92
C ALA A 204 -26.13 2.67 13.09
N LYS A 205 -26.31 3.48 12.04
CA LYS A 205 -27.26 4.60 12.07
C LYS A 205 -28.70 4.13 12.32
N ALA A 206 -29.13 3.05 11.67
CA ALA A 206 -30.48 2.50 11.86
C ALA A 206 -30.68 1.94 13.28
N ALA A 207 -29.65 1.33 13.88
CA ALA A 207 -29.70 0.86 15.27
C ALA A 207 -29.85 2.03 16.26
N ASP A 208 -29.06 3.10 16.11
CA ASP A 208 -29.15 4.30 16.94
C ASP A 208 -30.55 4.94 16.89
N GLU A 209 -31.16 4.99 15.69
CA GLU A 209 -32.51 5.53 15.49
C GLU A 209 -33.58 4.68 16.16
N ASN A 210 -33.43 3.35 16.14
CA ASN A 210 -34.38 2.44 16.79
C ASN A 210 -34.29 2.50 18.33
N GLU A 211 -33.08 2.56 18.89
CA GLU A 211 -32.87 2.72 20.34
C GLU A 211 -33.40 4.08 20.85
N GLY A 212 -33.21 5.15 20.06
CA GLY A 212 -33.75 6.48 20.39
C GLY A 212 -35.28 6.52 20.40
N ALA A 213 -35.95 5.77 19.52
CA ALA A 213 -37.40 5.69 19.45
C ALA A 213 -38.00 4.93 20.65
N GLU A 214 -37.40 3.81 21.05
CA GLU A 214 -37.84 3.01 22.22
C GLU A 214 -37.61 3.75 23.54
N GLY A 215 -36.48 4.47 23.68
CA GLY A 215 -36.19 5.30 24.85
C GLY A 215 -37.11 6.50 25.02
N SER A 216 -37.72 7.00 23.95
CA SER A 216 -38.69 8.10 24.01
C SER A 216 -40.12 7.63 24.28
N SER A 217 -40.47 6.39 23.90
CA SER A 217 -41.81 5.84 24.14
C SER A 217 -42.03 5.33 25.57
N SER A 218 -40.96 5.15 26.35
CA SER A 218 -41.01 4.70 27.76
C SER A 218 -41.10 5.83 28.79
N LYS A 219 -41.13 7.09 28.35
CA LYS A 219 -41.23 8.29 29.21
C LYS A 219 -42.61 8.96 29.22
N LEU A 220 -43.63 8.33 28.61
CA LEU A 220 -45.01 8.81 28.58
C LEU A 220 -45.93 7.92 29.41
#